data_AF-A0A1R3S060-F1
#
_entry.id   AF-A0A1R3S060-F1
#
_cell.length_a   1.000
_cell.length_b   1.000
_cell.length_c   1.000
_cell.angle_alpha   90.00
_cell.angle_beta   90.00
_cell.angle_gamma   90.00
#
_symmetry.space_group_name_H-M   'P 1'
#
loop_
_entity.id
_entity.type
_entity.pdbx_description
1 polymer ?
#
loop_
_entity_poly.entity_id
_entity_poly.type
_entity_poly.pdbx_seq_one_letter_code
_entity_poly.pdbx_strand_id
1 'polypeptide(L)'
;MTVVFDLRLNKSLPEDSNMLPVGVDRTCASSKSATRTLEERRALLACFLMSSIVSSYLAQLDPLQWTPHMDECLEVLTQNGESPYDEILTHQVRLQRIASEMESIRGTSAPVPLAFYLAALQRKVNEVKEGISPELQQDRILLASVNYTELSIFGLIRNRKEDLPDLQRLDALHGCLSTAKSAMDRFFEIPVVEYPGISFPFYGYLARSIVVLFKLSILNDPVWDTGLMRSTVDVLQVMDQLISNLQQAREAAGEEAAGGHLDSTTRKFLLIRSTCAAKLAEH
;
A
#
# COMPACT_ATOMS: atom_id res chain seq x y z
N MET A 1 17.13 2.77 -0.59
CA MET A 1 17.68 1.87 0.45
C MET A 1 19.16 2.12 0.70
N THR A 2 20.04 2.15 -0.31
CA THR A 2 21.50 2.32 -0.14
C THR A 2 21.90 3.50 0.76
N VAL A 3 21.35 4.70 0.51
CA VAL A 3 21.62 5.90 1.33
C VAL A 3 21.26 5.72 2.81
N VAL A 4 20.15 5.03 3.11
CA VAL A 4 19.73 4.74 4.50
C VAL A 4 20.74 3.84 5.20
N PHE A 5 21.32 2.87 4.50
CA PHE A 5 22.35 1.98 5.05
C PHE A 5 23.72 2.68 5.13
N ASP A 6 24.11 3.44 4.12
CA ASP A 6 25.39 4.17 4.08
C ASP A 6 25.46 5.22 5.19
N LEU A 7 24.36 5.94 5.42
CA LEU A 7 24.22 6.89 6.54
C LEU A 7 23.89 6.20 7.87
N ARG A 8 23.77 4.86 7.87
CA ARG A 8 23.42 4.02 9.03
C ARG A 8 22.14 4.46 9.74
N LEU A 9 21.17 5.04 9.02
CA LEU A 9 19.90 5.51 9.61
C LEU A 9 19.08 4.34 10.18
N ASN A 10 19.30 3.11 9.69
CA ASN A 10 18.57 1.92 10.12
C ASN A 10 18.91 1.41 11.53
N LYS A 11 19.87 2.02 12.23
CA LYS A 11 20.30 1.63 13.58
C LYS A 11 20.26 2.83 14.53
N SER A 12 19.94 2.56 15.78
CA SER A 12 20.14 3.51 16.87
C SER A 12 21.61 3.95 16.91
N LEU A 13 21.85 5.16 17.40
CA LEU A 13 23.22 5.63 17.61
C LEU A 13 23.91 4.68 18.61
N PRO A 14 25.18 4.32 18.40
CA PRO A 14 25.89 3.47 19.34
C PRO A 14 25.93 4.19 20.70
N GLU A 15 25.35 3.56 21.74
CA GLU A 15 25.74 3.84 23.12
C GLU A 15 27.14 3.23 23.27
N ASP A 16 28.16 4.08 23.45
CA ASP A 16 29.55 3.65 23.51
C ASP A 16 29.74 2.45 24.47
N SER A 17 30.39 1.37 24.01
CA SER A 17 31.36 0.68 24.86
C SER A 17 32.30 -0.35 24.19
N ASN A 18 32.04 -0.96 23.02
CA ASN A 18 32.87 -2.11 22.59
C ASN A 18 33.18 -2.26 21.07
N MET A 19 33.11 -1.20 20.25
CA MET A 19 33.46 -1.32 18.82
C MET A 19 34.89 -0.86 18.52
N LEU A 20 35.62 -1.65 17.75
CA LEU A 20 36.95 -1.30 17.25
C LEU A 20 36.85 -0.08 16.31
N PRO A 21 37.76 0.91 16.42
CA PRO A 21 37.80 2.04 15.51
C PRO A 21 38.34 1.57 14.16
N VAL A 22 37.45 1.11 13.28
CA VAL A 22 37.82 0.81 11.89
C VAL A 22 37.78 2.10 11.09
N GLY A 23 38.91 2.42 10.46
CA GLY A 23 39.29 3.73 9.95
C GLY A 23 38.26 4.44 9.10
N VAL A 24 37.99 5.69 9.46
CA VAL A 24 37.49 6.73 8.55
C VAL A 24 38.39 7.94 8.78
N ASP A 25 39.00 8.42 7.71
CA ASP A 25 39.81 9.64 7.70
C ASP A 25 39.02 10.80 8.32
N ARG A 26 39.66 11.43 9.31
CA ARG A 26 39.03 12.30 10.31
C ARG A 26 38.91 13.75 9.83
N THR A 27 38.53 13.98 8.56
CA THR A 27 38.40 15.33 7.99
C THR A 27 36.96 15.82 7.81
N CYS A 28 35.96 14.96 8.01
CA CYS A 28 34.54 15.35 7.98
C CYS A 28 33.80 14.96 9.27
N ALA A 29 34.42 15.21 10.43
CA ALA A 29 33.71 15.15 11.71
C ALA A 29 32.80 16.38 11.85
N SER A 30 31.75 16.45 11.03
CA SER A 30 30.58 17.25 11.37
C SER A 30 30.10 16.77 12.72
N SER A 31 29.95 17.69 13.66
CA SER A 31 29.36 17.46 14.99
C SER A 31 28.07 16.64 14.85
N LYS A 32 28.15 15.31 15.04
CA LYS A 32 26.96 14.46 15.05
C LYS A 32 26.23 14.78 16.33
N SER A 33 25.04 15.37 16.22
CA SER A 33 24.12 15.49 17.35
C SER A 33 23.96 14.11 18.00
N ALA A 34 23.96 14.06 19.33
CA ALA A 34 23.74 12.83 20.10
C ALA A 34 22.35 12.19 19.84
N THR A 35 21.49 12.88 19.08
CA THR A 35 20.14 12.48 18.75
C THR A 35 19.92 12.59 17.25
N ARG A 36 19.23 11.60 16.66
CA ARG A 36 18.80 11.63 15.26
C ARG A 36 17.83 12.77 15.02
N THR A 37 18.04 13.48 13.92
CA THR A 37 17.15 14.55 13.46
C THR A 37 15.81 13.98 13.00
N LEU A 38 14.75 14.81 13.00
CA LEU A 38 13.45 14.41 12.46
C LEU A 38 13.54 14.07 10.97
N GLU A 39 14.38 14.77 10.20
CA GLU A 39 14.65 14.47 8.79
C GLU A 39 15.20 13.06 8.57
N GLU A 40 16.15 12.62 9.41
CA GLU A 40 16.68 11.25 9.33
C GLU A 40 15.60 10.20 9.63
N ARG A 41 14.72 10.48 10.62
CA ARG A 41 13.62 9.59 11.00
C ARG A 41 12.56 9.53 9.89
N ARG A 42 12.18 10.68 9.32
CA ARG A 42 11.31 10.78 8.13
C ARG A 42 11.88 9.96 6.97
N ALA A 43 13.16 10.13 6.65
CA ALA A 43 13.82 9.42 5.56
C ALA A 43 13.84 7.89 5.77
N LEU A 44 14.12 7.43 7.00
CA LEU A 44 14.10 6.00 7.33
C LEU A 44 12.70 5.40 7.14
N LEU A 45 11.68 6.04 7.73
CA LEU A 45 10.29 5.58 7.68
C LEU A 45 9.71 5.63 6.25
N ALA A 46 9.99 6.69 5.50
CA ALA A 46 9.62 6.79 4.10
C ALA A 46 10.32 5.72 3.25
N CYS A 47 11.60 5.41 3.52
CA CYS A 47 12.31 4.35 2.83
C CYS A 47 11.72 2.97 3.15
N PHE A 48 11.35 2.70 4.40
CA PHE A 48 10.62 1.48 4.77
C PHE A 48 9.31 1.37 3.98
N LEU A 49 8.48 2.41 4.01
CA LEU A 49 7.19 2.46 3.30
C LEU A 49 7.37 2.20 1.80
N MET A 50 8.24 2.97 1.14
CA MET A 50 8.50 2.84 -0.29
C MET A 50 9.04 1.46 -0.66
N SER A 51 9.97 0.91 0.12
CA SER A 51 10.50 -0.43 -0.15
C SER A 51 9.43 -1.51 -0.03
N SER A 52 8.53 -1.38 0.95
CA SER A 52 7.42 -2.31 1.17
C SER A 52 6.40 -2.26 0.04
N ILE A 53 6.03 -1.06 -0.40
CA ILE A 53 5.13 -0.85 -1.54
C ILE A 53 5.75 -1.46 -2.79
N VAL A 54 7.00 -1.10 -3.14
CA VAL A 54 7.64 -1.61 -4.36
C VAL A 54 7.77 -3.14 -4.33
N SER A 55 8.16 -3.74 -3.20
CA SER A 55 8.25 -5.20 -3.05
C SER A 55 6.92 -5.92 -3.32
N SER A 56 5.80 -5.32 -2.90
CA SER A 56 4.46 -5.90 -3.13
C SER A 56 4.07 -6.02 -4.62
N TYR A 57 4.70 -5.25 -5.50
CA TYR A 57 4.49 -5.31 -6.96
C TYR A 57 5.66 -5.95 -7.71
N LEU A 58 6.87 -5.83 -7.20
CA LEU A 58 8.10 -6.35 -7.81
C LEU A 58 8.63 -7.47 -6.93
N ALA A 59 8.28 -8.71 -7.28
CA ALA A 59 8.65 -9.94 -6.57
C ALA A 59 10.18 -10.18 -6.42
N GLN A 60 11.03 -9.30 -6.96
CA GLN A 60 12.48 -9.40 -6.93
C GLN A 60 13.14 -8.58 -5.81
N LEU A 61 12.36 -7.79 -5.05
CA LEU A 61 12.92 -6.91 -4.02
C LEU A 61 12.48 -7.38 -2.63
N ASP A 62 13.46 -7.69 -1.78
CA ASP A 62 13.23 -7.85 -0.35
C ASP A 62 13.01 -6.46 0.26
N PRO A 63 11.86 -6.22 0.92
CA PRO A 63 11.58 -4.94 1.53
C PRO A 63 12.45 -4.76 2.77
N LEU A 64 12.66 -3.50 3.15
CA LEU A 64 13.34 -3.18 4.40
C LEU A 64 12.52 -3.77 5.56
N GLN A 65 13.18 -4.57 6.40
CA GLN A 65 12.51 -5.19 7.55
C GLN A 65 12.25 -4.13 8.62
N TRP A 66 11.09 -4.21 9.26
CA TRP A 66 10.76 -3.35 10.40
C TRP A 66 11.70 -3.65 11.57
N THR A 67 12.19 -2.60 12.25
CA THR A 67 13.11 -2.74 13.39
C THR A 67 12.59 -2.00 14.62
N PRO A 68 13.01 -2.38 15.85
CA PRO A 68 12.65 -1.65 17.06
C PRO A 68 13.07 -0.16 17.03
N HIS A 69 14.15 0.16 16.32
CA HIS A 69 14.55 1.55 16.12
C HIS A 69 13.53 2.34 15.28
N MET A 70 12.84 1.70 14.34
CA MET A 70 11.77 2.34 13.58
C MET A 70 10.53 2.59 14.44
N ASP A 71 10.25 1.74 15.45
CA ASP A 71 9.20 2.02 16.44
C ASP A 71 9.50 3.32 17.20
N GLU A 72 10.73 3.48 17.71
CA GLU A 72 11.18 4.72 18.35
C GLU A 72 11.10 5.92 17.40
N CYS A 73 11.51 5.76 16.14
CA CYS A 73 11.40 6.82 15.14
C CYS A 73 9.95 7.23 14.87
N LEU A 74 9.04 6.26 14.79
CA LEU A 74 7.62 6.50 14.55
C LEU A 74 6.97 7.22 15.75
N GLU A 75 7.32 6.82 16.98
CA GLU A 75 6.83 7.48 18.20
C GLU A 75 7.32 8.92 18.30
N VAL A 76 8.62 9.15 18.09
CA VAL A 76 9.20 10.50 18.13
C VAL A 76 8.59 11.38 17.05
N LEU A 77 8.36 10.86 15.84
CA LEU A 77 7.72 11.60 14.74
C LEU A 77 6.25 11.92 15.05
N THR A 78 5.53 10.99 15.68
CA THR A 78 4.14 11.21 16.11
C THR A 78 4.05 12.33 17.15
N GLN A 79 4.99 12.39 18.10
CA GLN A 79 4.95 13.35 19.21
C GLN A 79 5.50 14.73 18.83
N ASN A 80 6.50 14.79 17.95
CA ASN A 80 7.24 16.00 17.61
C ASN A 80 7.07 16.39 16.14
N GLY A 81 5.96 16.02 15.50
CA GLY A 81 5.67 16.35 14.11
C GLY A 81 5.68 17.87 13.88
N GLU A 82 6.30 18.30 12.79
CA GLU A 82 6.43 19.72 12.43
C GLU A 82 5.50 20.09 11.26
N SER A 83 4.93 19.09 10.58
CA SER A 83 4.15 19.26 9.37
C SER A 83 2.99 18.25 9.31
N PRO A 84 1.84 18.57 8.67
CA PRO A 84 0.78 17.59 8.40
C PRO A 84 1.28 16.37 7.61
N TYR A 85 2.36 16.50 6.83
CA TYR A 85 2.95 15.36 6.12
C TYR A 85 3.59 14.33 7.06
N ASP A 86 3.99 14.72 8.27
CA ASP A 86 4.51 13.79 9.29
C ASP A 86 3.39 12.90 9.83
N GLU A 87 2.22 13.48 10.04
CA GLU A 87 1.01 12.73 10.42
C GLU A 87 0.61 11.76 9.29
N ILE A 88 0.57 12.25 8.05
CA ILE A 88 0.30 11.40 6.87
C ILE A 88 1.27 10.21 6.85
N LEU A 89 2.58 10.47 6.90
CA LEU A 89 3.61 9.44 6.88
C LEU A 89 3.43 8.44 8.04
N THR A 90 3.13 8.94 9.24
CA THR A 90 2.91 8.13 10.43
C THR A 90 1.75 7.15 10.24
N HIS A 91 0.59 7.62 9.77
CA HIS A 91 -0.55 6.75 9.50
C HIS A 91 -0.27 5.76 8.37
N GLN A 92 0.39 6.19 7.28
CA GLN A 92 0.78 5.29 6.19
C GLN A 92 1.70 4.17 6.67
N VAL A 93 2.68 4.48 7.52
CA VAL A 93 3.58 3.46 8.09
C VAL A 93 2.81 2.48 8.98
N ARG A 94 1.91 2.97 9.84
CA ARG A 94 1.06 2.10 10.67
C ARG A 94 0.20 1.17 9.82
N LEU A 95 -0.45 1.69 8.79
CA LEU A 95 -1.26 0.93 7.84
C LEU A 95 -0.43 -0.11 7.07
N GLN A 96 0.79 0.27 6.66
CA GLN A 96 1.70 -0.65 5.97
C GLN A 96 2.16 -1.78 6.87
N ARG A 97 2.43 -1.51 8.15
CA ARG A 97 2.76 -2.56 9.14
C ARG A 97 1.63 -3.56 9.32
N ILE A 98 0.38 -3.07 9.40
CA ILE A 98 -0.81 -3.93 9.46
C ILE A 98 -0.90 -4.82 8.21
N ALA A 99 -0.68 -4.25 7.01
CA ALA A 99 -0.67 -5.01 5.77
C ALA A 99 0.45 -6.07 5.73
N SER A 100 1.64 -5.76 6.26
CA SER A 100 2.74 -6.72 6.39
C SER A 100 2.43 -7.86 7.38
N GLU A 101 1.77 -7.56 8.49
CA GLU A 101 1.29 -8.57 9.46
C GLU A 101 0.29 -9.53 8.80
N MET A 102 -0.64 -9.01 7.99
CA MET A 102 -1.56 -9.83 7.20
C MET A 102 -0.84 -10.79 6.25
N GLU A 103 0.21 -10.31 5.57
CA GLU A 103 0.98 -11.15 4.65
C GLU A 103 1.78 -12.23 5.38
N SER A 104 2.25 -11.95 6.59
CA SER A 104 2.89 -12.95 7.45
C SER A 104 1.91 -14.04 7.90
N ILE A 105 0.70 -13.65 8.33
CA ILE A 105 -0.36 -14.60 8.72
C ILE A 105 -0.77 -15.47 7.54
N ARG A 106 -0.82 -14.92 6.33
CA ARG A 106 -1.11 -15.65 5.10
C ARG A 106 -0.14 -16.82 4.88
N GLY A 107 1.15 -16.60 5.11
CA GLY A 107 2.21 -17.57 4.81
C GLY A 107 2.42 -18.65 5.88
N THR A 108 1.75 -18.54 7.03
CA THR A 108 1.96 -19.43 8.18
C THR A 108 0.75 -20.31 8.44
N SER A 109 0.99 -21.54 8.95
CA SER A 109 -0.06 -22.36 9.57
C SER A 109 -0.26 -21.87 11.01
N ALA A 110 -0.84 -20.68 11.16
CA ALA A 110 -1.22 -20.10 12.43
C ALA A 110 -2.25 -21.00 13.17
N PRO A 111 -2.08 -21.22 14.48
CA PRO A 111 -2.95 -22.10 15.30
C PRO A 111 -4.30 -21.46 15.67
N VAL A 112 -4.45 -20.15 15.46
CA VAL A 112 -5.68 -19.41 15.81
C VAL A 112 -6.61 -19.33 14.59
N PRO A 113 -7.93 -19.52 14.74
CA PRO A 113 -8.88 -19.38 13.63
C PRO A 113 -8.81 -18.01 12.96
N LEU A 114 -8.94 -17.97 11.64
CA LEU A 114 -8.76 -16.75 10.86
C LEU A 114 -9.71 -15.63 11.28
N ALA A 115 -10.93 -15.95 11.74
CA ALA A 115 -11.89 -14.97 12.24
C ALA A 115 -11.33 -14.06 13.35
N PHE A 116 -10.51 -14.59 14.27
CA PHE A 116 -9.89 -13.78 15.33
C PHE A 116 -8.85 -12.83 14.79
N TYR A 117 -8.02 -13.29 13.83
CA TYR A 117 -7.06 -12.42 13.16
C TYR A 117 -7.78 -11.30 12.41
N LEU A 118 -8.85 -11.61 11.66
CA LEU A 118 -9.61 -10.62 10.92
C LEU A 118 -10.20 -9.56 11.85
N ALA A 119 -10.84 -9.96 12.95
CA ALA A 119 -11.39 -9.01 13.92
C ALA A 119 -10.30 -8.13 14.54
N ALA A 120 -9.16 -8.71 14.93
CA ALA A 120 -8.04 -7.94 15.50
C ALA A 120 -7.42 -6.96 14.49
N LEU A 121 -7.25 -7.39 13.23
CA LEU A 121 -6.70 -6.57 12.16
C LEU A 121 -7.66 -5.45 11.75
N GLN A 122 -8.96 -5.73 11.65
CA GLN A 122 -9.98 -4.71 11.41
C GLN A 122 -10.00 -3.67 12.53
N ARG A 123 -9.88 -4.10 13.80
CA ARG A 123 -9.77 -3.18 14.93
C ARG A 123 -8.53 -2.28 14.80
N LYS A 124 -7.36 -2.84 14.50
CA LYS A 124 -6.13 -2.06 14.26
C LYS A 124 -6.30 -1.03 13.14
N VAL A 125 -6.97 -1.38 12.04
CA VAL A 125 -7.25 -0.43 10.94
C VAL A 125 -8.19 0.69 11.41
N ASN A 126 -9.25 0.35 12.15
CA ASN A 126 -10.18 1.34 12.69
C ASN A 126 -9.52 2.28 13.70
N GLU A 127 -8.68 1.75 14.60
CA GLU A 127 -7.88 2.57 15.54
C GLU A 127 -7.00 3.59 14.78
N VAL A 128 -6.41 3.19 13.65
CA VAL A 128 -5.63 4.12 12.82
C VAL A 128 -6.53 5.17 12.17
N LYS A 129 -7.71 4.79 11.66
CA LYS A 129 -8.69 5.70 11.03
C LYS A 129 -9.24 6.73 12.02
N GLU A 130 -9.57 6.29 13.23
CA GLU A 130 -10.06 7.15 14.32
C GLU A 130 -9.00 8.14 14.80
N GLY A 131 -7.71 7.79 14.64
CA GLY A 131 -6.59 8.67 14.95
C GLY A 131 -6.25 9.70 13.88
N ILE A 132 -6.88 9.70 12.71
CA ILE A 132 -6.61 10.67 11.63
C ILE A 132 -7.28 12.00 11.98
N SER A 133 -6.51 13.09 11.98
CA SER A 133 -7.04 14.43 12.25
C SER A 133 -8.12 14.83 11.24
N PRO A 134 -9.14 15.61 11.65
CA PRO A 134 -10.26 16.02 10.79
C PRO A 134 -9.84 16.63 9.45
N GLU A 135 -8.74 17.39 9.45
CA GLU A 135 -8.19 18.07 8.28
C GLU A 135 -7.66 17.08 7.22
N LEU A 136 -7.28 15.87 7.63
CA LEU A 136 -6.67 14.84 6.80
C LEU A 136 -7.63 13.70 6.42
N GLN A 137 -8.87 13.72 6.90
CA GLN A 137 -9.85 12.66 6.60
C GLN A 137 -10.19 12.55 5.11
N GLN A 138 -10.01 13.63 4.36
CA GLN A 138 -10.22 13.66 2.90
C GLN A 138 -8.91 13.60 2.11
N ASP A 139 -7.77 13.40 2.78
CA ASP A 139 -6.49 13.24 2.09
C ASP A 139 -6.51 11.97 1.23
N ARG A 140 -6.29 12.16 -0.08
CA ARG A 140 -6.42 11.09 -1.06
C ARG A 140 -5.40 9.98 -0.81
N ILE A 141 -4.17 10.34 -0.41
CA ILE A 141 -3.07 9.40 -0.21
C ILE A 141 -3.36 8.52 1.01
N LEU A 142 -3.82 9.12 2.12
CA LEU A 142 -4.24 8.37 3.30
C LEU A 142 -5.41 7.45 3.03
N LEU A 143 -6.47 7.93 2.38
CA LEU A 143 -7.60 7.10 2.00
C LEU A 143 -7.18 5.93 1.11
N ALA A 144 -6.28 6.17 0.16
CA ALA A 144 -5.73 5.09 -0.68
C ALA A 144 -4.93 4.07 0.13
N SER A 145 -4.12 4.50 1.10
CA SER A 145 -3.41 3.61 2.03
C SER A 145 -4.38 2.80 2.91
N VAL A 146 -5.47 3.40 3.41
CA VAL A 146 -6.50 2.70 4.19
C VAL A 146 -7.17 1.62 3.33
N ASN A 147 -7.63 1.99 2.14
CA ASN A 147 -8.25 1.06 1.19
C ASN A 147 -7.31 -0.09 0.86
N TYR A 148 -6.02 0.19 0.62
CA TYR A 148 -5.02 -0.85 0.36
C TYR A 148 -4.88 -1.85 1.52
N THR A 149 -4.83 -1.36 2.76
CA THR A 149 -4.73 -2.23 3.94
C THR A 149 -6.02 -3.05 4.14
N GLU A 150 -7.20 -2.45 3.98
CA GLU A 150 -8.48 -3.18 4.03
C GLU A 150 -8.54 -4.26 2.94
N LEU A 151 -8.08 -3.98 1.72
CA LEU A 151 -8.03 -4.93 0.60
C LEU A 151 -6.92 -5.99 0.72
N SER A 152 -6.02 -5.85 1.70
CA SER A 152 -5.02 -6.88 2.00
C SER A 152 -5.68 -8.11 2.65
N ILE A 153 -6.80 -7.90 3.36
CA ILE A 153 -7.66 -8.95 3.93
C ILE A 153 -8.16 -9.93 2.87
N PHE A 154 -8.49 -9.44 1.67
CA PHE A 154 -9.03 -10.29 0.59
C PHE A 154 -8.19 -11.55 0.36
N GLY A 155 -6.88 -11.39 0.33
CA GLY A 155 -6.05 -12.55 0.09
C GLY A 155 -6.05 -13.52 1.28
N LEU A 156 -6.16 -13.05 2.53
CA LEU A 156 -6.21 -13.95 3.69
C LEU A 156 -7.43 -14.88 3.57
N ILE A 157 -8.59 -14.30 3.28
CA ILE A 157 -9.84 -15.03 3.06
C ILE A 157 -9.65 -16.09 1.98
N ARG A 158 -9.04 -15.72 0.84
CA ARG A 158 -8.82 -16.64 -0.27
C ARG A 158 -7.93 -17.83 0.06
N ASN A 159 -6.93 -17.64 0.92
CA ASN A 159 -5.95 -18.68 1.25
C ASN A 159 -6.40 -19.60 2.38
N ARG A 160 -7.34 -19.15 3.22
CA ARG A 160 -7.82 -19.84 4.43
C ARG A 160 -9.34 -19.79 4.50
N LYS A 161 -10.00 -20.02 3.37
CA LYS A 161 -11.47 -19.90 3.26
C LYS A 161 -12.18 -20.92 4.13
N GLU A 162 -11.55 -22.08 4.37
CA GLU A 162 -12.08 -23.16 5.21
C GLU A 162 -12.09 -22.81 6.70
N ASP A 163 -11.29 -21.82 7.13
CA ASP A 163 -11.20 -21.37 8.52
C ASP A 163 -12.34 -20.39 8.90
N LEU A 164 -13.17 -19.97 7.93
CA LEU A 164 -14.24 -18.98 8.13
C LEU A 164 -15.65 -19.59 7.99
N PRO A 165 -16.58 -19.23 8.89
CA PRO A 165 -18.01 -19.43 8.66
C PRO A 165 -18.49 -18.71 7.39
N ASP A 166 -19.46 -19.31 6.70
CA ASP A 166 -19.98 -18.83 5.41
C ASP A 166 -20.46 -17.37 5.43
N LEU A 167 -21.23 -16.97 6.43
CA LEU A 167 -21.72 -15.59 6.55
C LEU A 167 -20.57 -14.60 6.76
N GLN A 168 -19.60 -14.91 7.62
CA GLN A 168 -18.45 -14.04 7.85
C GLN A 168 -17.57 -13.93 6.59
N ARG A 169 -17.42 -15.03 5.85
CA ARG A 169 -16.69 -15.05 4.58
C ARG A 169 -17.41 -14.20 3.54
N LEU A 170 -18.73 -14.31 3.40
CA LEU A 170 -19.54 -13.50 2.52
C LEU A 170 -19.43 -12.01 2.86
N ASP A 171 -19.61 -11.65 4.13
CA ASP A 171 -19.50 -10.27 4.61
C ASP A 171 -18.12 -9.67 4.29
N ALA A 172 -17.06 -10.44 4.50
CA ALA A 172 -15.70 -10.00 4.24
C ALA A 172 -15.40 -9.85 2.72
N LEU A 173 -15.93 -10.75 1.88
CA LEU A 173 -15.85 -10.62 0.42
C LEU A 173 -16.63 -9.40 -0.09
N HIS A 174 -17.83 -9.18 0.42
CA HIS A 174 -18.64 -8.01 0.10
C HIS A 174 -17.97 -6.71 0.56
N GLY A 175 -17.35 -6.70 1.74
CA GLY A 175 -16.51 -5.60 2.22
C GLY A 175 -15.38 -5.29 1.24
N CYS A 176 -14.66 -6.31 0.76
CA CYS A 176 -13.61 -6.13 -0.25
C CYS A 176 -14.14 -5.55 -1.58
N LEU A 177 -15.31 -6.00 -2.05
CA LEU A 177 -15.96 -5.46 -3.24
C LEU A 177 -16.29 -3.97 -3.04
N SER A 178 -16.95 -3.62 -1.93
CA SER A 178 -17.36 -2.26 -1.60
C SER A 178 -16.17 -1.32 -1.51
N THR A 179 -15.12 -1.70 -0.76
CA THR A 179 -13.89 -0.91 -0.63
C THR A 179 -13.20 -0.72 -1.99
N ALA A 180 -13.05 -1.79 -2.78
CA ALA A 180 -12.37 -1.70 -4.08
C ALA A 180 -13.15 -0.84 -5.08
N LYS A 181 -14.48 -1.00 -5.15
CA LYS A 181 -15.36 -0.17 -5.98
C LYS A 181 -15.25 1.30 -5.58
N SER A 182 -15.41 1.59 -4.29
CA SER A 182 -15.36 2.95 -3.75
C SER A 182 -13.99 3.61 -3.95
N ALA A 183 -12.91 2.82 -3.95
CA ALA A 183 -11.57 3.32 -4.30
C ALA A 183 -11.45 3.68 -5.79
N MET A 184 -12.04 2.88 -6.70
CA MET A 184 -12.07 3.19 -8.13
C MET A 184 -12.92 4.43 -8.43
N ASP A 185 -14.11 4.52 -7.82
CA ASP A 185 -15.01 5.67 -8.00
C ASP A 185 -14.30 6.98 -7.61
N ARG A 186 -13.67 7.02 -6.43
CA ARG A 186 -12.87 8.18 -5.98
C ARG A 186 -11.67 8.48 -6.86
N PHE A 187 -11.04 7.46 -7.45
CA PHE A 187 -9.94 7.70 -8.37
C PHE A 187 -10.41 8.38 -9.65
N PHE A 188 -11.58 7.98 -10.18
CA PHE A 188 -12.15 8.59 -11.37
C PHE A 188 -12.68 10.01 -11.15
N GLU A 189 -12.88 10.42 -9.89
CA GLU A 189 -13.15 11.83 -9.53
C GLU A 189 -11.92 12.74 -9.69
N ILE A 190 -10.70 12.17 -9.74
CA ILE A 190 -9.47 12.96 -9.94
C ILE A 190 -9.45 13.48 -11.38
N PRO A 191 -9.29 14.80 -11.59
CA PRO A 191 -9.14 15.37 -12.93
C PRO A 191 -7.98 14.72 -13.69
N VAL A 192 -8.22 14.37 -14.94
CA VAL A 192 -7.24 13.72 -15.82
C VAL A 192 -5.93 14.52 -15.94
N VAL A 193 -6.01 15.85 -15.89
CA VAL A 193 -4.84 16.75 -15.91
C VAL A 193 -3.91 16.58 -14.70
N GLU A 194 -4.41 16.06 -13.58
CA GLU A 194 -3.61 15.80 -12.37
C GLU A 194 -2.88 14.44 -12.42
N TYR A 195 -3.23 13.55 -13.36
CA TYR A 195 -2.65 12.20 -13.43
C TYR A 195 -1.12 12.17 -13.55
N PRO A 196 -0.45 13.07 -14.30
CA PRO A 196 1.02 13.11 -14.34
C PRO A 196 1.66 13.37 -12.96
N GLY A 197 0.95 14.06 -12.06
CA GLY A 197 1.42 14.39 -10.71
C GLY A 197 1.13 13.31 -9.66
N ILE A 198 0.41 12.25 -10.03
CA ILE A 198 0.05 11.18 -9.09
C ILE A 198 1.30 10.37 -8.74
N SER A 199 1.54 10.18 -7.44
CA SER A 199 2.70 9.45 -6.94
C SER A 199 2.61 7.95 -7.24
N PHE A 200 3.77 7.30 -7.41
CA PHE A 200 3.84 5.85 -7.63
C PHE A 200 3.13 5.02 -6.56
N PRO A 201 3.24 5.31 -5.24
CA PRO A 201 2.48 4.64 -4.18
C PRO A 201 0.98 4.60 -4.44
N PHE A 202 0.43 5.72 -4.91
CA PHE A 202 -0.99 5.85 -5.18
C PHE A 202 -1.43 4.92 -6.30
N TYR A 203 -0.68 4.85 -7.40
CA TYR A 203 -0.92 3.88 -8.49
C TYR A 203 -0.79 2.42 -8.02
N GLY A 204 0.13 2.15 -7.09
CA GLY A 204 0.20 0.86 -6.42
C GLY A 204 -1.13 0.52 -5.75
N TYR A 205 -1.61 1.39 -4.87
CA TYR A 205 -2.87 1.19 -4.16
C TYR A 205 -4.05 0.97 -5.12
N LEU A 206 -4.10 1.73 -6.23
CA LEU A 206 -5.09 1.54 -7.29
C LEU A 206 -5.00 0.16 -7.95
N ALA A 207 -3.78 -0.28 -8.29
CA ALA A 207 -3.57 -1.59 -8.89
C ALA A 207 -4.07 -2.72 -7.98
N ARG A 208 -3.97 -2.57 -6.65
CA ARG A 208 -4.53 -3.53 -5.70
C ARG A 208 -6.05 -3.63 -5.80
N SER A 209 -6.75 -2.49 -5.89
CA SER A 209 -8.21 -2.45 -6.07
C SER A 209 -8.64 -3.18 -7.35
N ILE A 210 -7.96 -2.91 -8.47
CA ILE A 210 -8.23 -3.55 -9.76
C ILE A 210 -8.01 -5.07 -9.68
N VAL A 211 -6.91 -5.50 -9.05
CA VAL A 211 -6.62 -6.93 -8.86
C VAL A 211 -7.68 -7.62 -8.00
N VAL A 212 -8.18 -6.96 -6.95
CA VAL A 212 -9.24 -7.54 -6.10
C VAL A 212 -10.56 -7.61 -6.86
N LEU A 213 -10.98 -6.54 -7.54
CA LEU A 213 -12.19 -6.55 -8.38
C LEU A 213 -12.14 -7.67 -9.43
N PHE A 214 -11.01 -7.78 -10.14
CA PHE A 214 -10.82 -8.85 -11.10
C PHE A 214 -10.94 -10.24 -10.45
N LYS A 215 -10.24 -10.47 -9.33
CA LYS A 215 -10.30 -11.76 -8.64
C LYS A 215 -11.69 -12.10 -8.11
N LEU A 216 -12.46 -11.12 -7.66
CA LEU A 216 -13.85 -11.30 -7.24
C LEU A 216 -14.78 -11.65 -8.41
N SER A 217 -14.50 -11.13 -9.62
CA SER A 217 -15.29 -11.41 -10.83
C SER A 217 -15.16 -12.83 -11.39
N ILE A 218 -14.08 -13.53 -11.02
CA ILE A 218 -13.81 -14.92 -11.39
C ILE A 218 -13.74 -15.85 -10.17
N LEU A 219 -14.16 -15.37 -8.99
CA LEU A 219 -14.05 -16.15 -7.76
C LEU A 219 -15.01 -17.33 -7.80
N ASN A 220 -14.46 -18.54 -7.74
CA ASN A 220 -15.25 -19.76 -7.59
C ASN A 220 -15.38 -20.10 -6.10
N ASP A 221 -16.44 -19.59 -5.46
CA ASP A 221 -16.74 -19.85 -4.06
C ASP A 221 -18.26 -20.09 -3.88
N PRO A 222 -18.70 -21.18 -3.22
CA PRO A 222 -20.13 -21.50 -3.05
C PRO A 222 -20.98 -20.39 -2.43
N VAL A 223 -20.39 -19.54 -1.58
CA VAL A 223 -21.12 -18.44 -0.91
C VAL A 223 -21.16 -17.15 -1.74
N TRP A 224 -20.43 -17.09 -2.86
CA TRP A 224 -20.24 -15.88 -3.65
C TRP A 224 -20.99 -15.93 -4.98
N ASP A 225 -21.82 -14.92 -5.23
CA ASP A 225 -22.51 -14.76 -6.51
C ASP A 225 -21.67 -13.88 -7.45
N THR A 226 -20.99 -14.53 -8.40
CA THR A 226 -20.19 -13.84 -9.43
C THR A 226 -21.04 -13.07 -10.42
N GLY A 227 -22.28 -13.50 -10.69
CA GLY A 227 -23.22 -12.80 -11.57
C GLY A 227 -23.65 -11.47 -10.95
N LEU A 228 -24.00 -11.49 -9.67
CA LEU A 228 -24.32 -10.28 -8.90
C LEU A 228 -23.10 -9.35 -8.76
N MET A 229 -21.91 -9.91 -8.57
CA MET A 229 -20.68 -9.11 -8.56
C MET A 229 -20.47 -8.39 -9.89
N ARG A 230 -20.56 -9.11 -11.02
CA ARG A 230 -20.34 -8.58 -12.37
C ARG A 230 -21.39 -7.54 -12.76
N SER A 231 -22.64 -7.67 -12.27
CA SER A 231 -23.67 -6.64 -12.47
C SER A 231 -23.46 -5.39 -11.61
N THR A 232 -22.79 -5.53 -10.46
CA THR A 232 -22.47 -4.42 -9.57
C THR A 232 -21.27 -3.61 -10.07
N VAL A 233 -20.24 -4.28 -10.59
CA VAL A 233 -19.02 -3.66 -11.14
C VAL A 233 -18.54 -4.41 -12.37
N ASP A 234 -18.55 -3.73 -13.52
CA ASP A 234 -17.89 -4.22 -14.74
C ASP A 234 -16.39 -3.88 -14.68
N VAL A 235 -15.58 -4.89 -14.40
CA VAL A 235 -14.11 -4.76 -14.28
C VAL A 235 -13.47 -4.32 -15.61
N LEU A 236 -14.03 -4.74 -16.75
CA LEU A 236 -13.51 -4.35 -18.06
C LEU A 236 -13.81 -2.88 -18.33
N GLN A 237 -15.02 -2.42 -18.00
CA GLN A 237 -15.37 -1.00 -18.10
C GLN A 237 -14.48 -0.13 -17.20
N VAL A 238 -14.20 -0.58 -15.98
CA VAL A 238 -13.27 0.10 -15.06
C VAL A 238 -11.87 0.21 -15.68
N MET A 239 -11.35 -0.86 -16.29
CA MET A 239 -10.05 -0.82 -16.97
C MET A 239 -10.07 0.07 -18.21
N ASP A 240 -11.13 0.03 -19.01
CA ASP A 240 -11.28 0.84 -20.21
C ASP A 240 -11.32 2.34 -19.89
N GLN A 241 -12.05 2.71 -18.84
CA GLN A 241 -12.08 4.09 -18.35
C GLN A 241 -10.70 4.56 -17.87
N LEU A 242 -9.98 3.71 -17.12
CA LEU A 242 -8.62 4.02 -16.66
C LEU A 242 -7.64 4.22 -17.82
N ILE A 243 -7.69 3.32 -18.81
CA ILE A 243 -6.86 3.40 -20.01
C ILE A 243 -7.16 4.69 -20.79
N SER A 244 -8.45 5.00 -20.98
CA SER A 244 -8.88 6.23 -21.66
C SER A 244 -8.38 7.48 -20.93
N ASN A 245 -8.53 7.54 -19.61
CA ASN A 245 -8.05 8.68 -18.82
C ASN A 245 -6.52 8.82 -18.90
N LEU A 246 -5.77 7.72 -18.83
CA LEU A 246 -4.31 7.77 -18.97
C LEU A 246 -3.86 8.26 -20.36
N GLN A 247 -4.58 7.87 -21.41
CA GLN A 247 -4.33 8.35 -22.78
C GLN A 247 -4.63 9.85 -22.92
N GLN A 248 -5.77 10.31 -22.39
CA GLN A 248 -6.11 11.73 -22.38
C GLN A 248 -5.11 12.57 -21.57
N ALA A 249 -4.65 12.07 -20.42
CA ALA A 249 -3.62 12.74 -19.62
C ALA A 249 -2.30 12.87 -20.38
N ARG A 250 -1.92 11.83 -21.13
CA ARG A 250 -0.73 11.83 -21.97
C ARG A 250 -0.87 12.85 -23.10
N GLU A 251 -2.00 12.88 -23.80
CA GLU A 251 -2.26 13.85 -24.87
C GLU A 251 -2.19 15.30 -24.36
N ALA A 252 -2.77 15.56 -23.18
CA ALA A 252 -2.73 16.88 -22.55
C ALA A 252 -1.32 17.30 -22.09
N ALA A 253 -0.44 16.34 -21.78
CA ALA A 253 0.94 16.61 -21.36
C ALA A 253 1.90 16.94 -22.53
N GLY A 254 1.46 16.76 -23.78
CA GLY A 254 2.25 17.09 -24.98
C GLY A 254 3.38 16.09 -25.31
N GLU A 255 4.15 16.40 -26.35
CA GLU A 255 5.19 15.50 -26.88
C GLU A 255 6.36 15.25 -25.92
N GLU A 256 6.61 16.13 -24.95
CA GLU A 256 7.66 15.97 -23.94
C GLU A 256 7.40 14.77 -23.00
N ALA A 257 6.15 14.29 -22.91
CA ALA A 257 5.77 13.13 -22.10
C ALA A 257 5.84 11.79 -22.88
N ALA A 258 6.20 11.82 -24.17
CA ALA A 258 6.25 10.62 -25.01
C ALA A 258 7.28 9.59 -24.47
N GLY A 259 6.83 8.36 -24.26
CA GLY A 259 7.65 7.31 -23.65
C GLY A 259 7.80 7.40 -22.13
N GLY A 260 7.09 8.34 -21.49
CA GLY A 260 7.10 8.55 -20.04
C GLY A 260 6.34 7.50 -19.23
N HIS A 261 6.19 7.76 -17.92
CA HIS A 261 5.50 6.85 -17.00
C HIS A 261 4.06 6.52 -17.44
N LEU A 262 3.31 7.51 -17.91
CA LEU A 262 1.92 7.32 -18.38
C LEU A 262 1.82 6.32 -19.53
N ASP A 263 2.78 6.32 -20.47
CA ASP A 263 2.82 5.37 -21.57
C ASP A 263 3.17 3.95 -21.13
N SER A 264 4.10 3.84 -20.18
CA SER A 264 4.44 2.55 -19.57
C SER A 264 3.22 1.98 -18.82
N THR A 265 2.54 2.81 -18.04
CA THR A 265 1.37 2.45 -17.26
C THR A 265 0.19 2.08 -18.16
N THR A 266 -0.10 2.86 -19.21
CA THR A 266 -1.15 2.56 -20.20
C THR A 266 -0.92 1.21 -20.87
N ARG A 267 0.31 0.91 -21.33
CA ARG A 267 0.64 -0.38 -21.95
C ARG A 267 0.43 -1.56 -20.99
N LYS A 268 0.81 -1.40 -19.71
CA LYS A 268 0.58 -2.42 -18.68
C LYS A 268 -0.91 -2.66 -18.48
N PHE A 269 -1.72 -1.60 -18.39
CA PHE A 269 -3.16 -1.75 -18.21
C PHE A 269 -3.86 -2.36 -19.44
N LEU A 270 -3.42 -2.04 -20.66
CA LEU A 270 -3.91 -2.71 -21.87
C LEU A 270 -3.69 -4.23 -21.83
N LEU A 271 -2.49 -4.66 -21.42
CA LEU A 271 -2.16 -6.09 -21.28
C LEU A 271 -2.97 -6.77 -20.16
N ILE A 272 -3.13 -6.08 -19.03
CA ILE A 272 -3.97 -6.59 -17.94
C ILE A 272 -5.42 -6.73 -18.42
N ARG A 273 -5.95 -5.73 -19.11
CA ARG A 273 -7.31 -5.71 -19.65
C ARG A 273 -7.57 -6.84 -20.64
N SER A 274 -6.65 -7.10 -21.58
CA SER A 274 -6.77 -8.24 -22.49
C SER A 274 -6.73 -9.58 -21.77
N THR A 275 -5.87 -9.71 -20.75
CA THR A 275 -5.76 -10.91 -19.92
C THR A 275 -7.03 -11.15 -19.11
N CYS A 276 -7.61 -10.09 -18.55
CA CYS A 276 -8.85 -10.15 -17.78
C CYS A 276 -10.04 -10.52 -18.65
N ALA A 277 -10.13 -9.96 -19.86
CA ALA A 277 -11.18 -10.30 -20.81
C ALA A 277 -11.12 -11.79 -21.22
N ALA A 278 -9.92 -12.32 -21.49
CA ALA A 278 -9.74 -13.73 -21.81
C ALA A 278 -10.21 -14.64 -20.66
N LYS A 279 -9.80 -14.34 -19.43
CA LYS A 279 -10.19 -15.12 -18.24
C LYS A 279 -11.68 -15.02 -17.92
N LEU A 280 -12.30 -13.86 -18.15
CA LEU A 280 -13.74 -13.71 -17.95
C LEU A 280 -14.56 -14.49 -18.99
N ALA A 281 -14.04 -14.67 -20.20
CA ALA A 281 -14.70 -15.50 -21.22
C ALA A 281 -14.66 -17.01 -20.90
N GLU A 282 -13.74 -17.45 -20.05
CA GLU A 282 -13.62 -18.84 -19.59
C GLU A 282 -14.60 -19.20 -18.46
N HIS A 283 -15.24 -18.21 -17.82
CA HIS A 283 -16.06 -18.35 -16.61
C HIS A 283 -17.47 -17.79 -16.77
#